data_AF-A0AAD7NID4-F1
#
_entry.id   AF-A0AAD7NID4-F1
#
_cell.length_a   1.000
_cell.length_b   1.000
_cell.length_c   1.000
_cell.angle_alpha   90.00
_cell.angle_beta   90.00
_cell.angle_gamma   90.00
#
_symmetry.space_group_name_H-M   'P 1'
#
loop_
_entity.id
_entity.type
_entity.pdbx_description
1 polymer ?
#
loop_
_entity_poly.entity_id
_entity_poly.type
_entity_poly.pdbx_seq_one_letter_code
_entity_poly.pdbx_strand_id
1 'polypeptide(L)'
;MLSTSLLRVATLVLLIVPTFGQNITCIPTGVTGDCSAFTKTFCGAFDQRAVAIGNSISACFATHVNDLKCDLTAVNTFTSATAPNVANCEDILSIVAAECPMGGSGQFPGGYTFTADPNSGVCEPTCGN
;
A
#
# COMPACT_ATOMS: atom_id res chain seq x y z
N MET A 1 -28.85 21.51 -47.19
CA MET A 1 -27.72 20.75 -46.65
C MET A 1 -27.21 21.50 -45.42
N LEU A 2 -27.64 21.13 -44.21
CA LEU A 2 -27.12 21.68 -42.95
C LEU A 2 -26.34 20.56 -42.24
N SER A 3 -25.05 20.77 -42.03
CA SER A 3 -24.19 19.89 -41.23
C SER A 3 -23.60 20.72 -40.09
N THR A 4 -24.18 20.59 -38.90
CA THR A 4 -23.67 21.21 -37.66
C THR A 4 -22.80 20.21 -36.91
N SER A 5 -21.49 20.38 -36.96
CA SER A 5 -20.52 19.65 -36.15
C SER A 5 -20.64 20.05 -34.67
N LEU A 6 -21.02 19.09 -33.82
CA LEU A 6 -21.03 19.22 -32.37
C LEU A 6 -19.61 18.96 -31.83
N LEU A 7 -18.91 20.01 -31.43
CA LEU A 7 -17.64 19.93 -30.71
C LEU A 7 -17.94 19.57 -29.24
N ARG A 8 -17.63 18.33 -28.83
CA ARG A 8 -17.76 17.90 -27.42
C ARG A 8 -16.54 18.37 -26.63
N VAL A 9 -16.71 19.40 -25.82
CA VAL A 9 -15.75 19.82 -24.81
C VAL A 9 -15.83 18.84 -23.64
N ALA A 10 -14.81 17.99 -23.47
CA ALA A 10 -14.70 17.12 -22.29
C ALA A 10 -14.07 17.93 -21.15
N THR A 11 -14.90 18.37 -20.20
CA THR A 11 -14.45 19.10 -19.01
C THR A 11 -13.85 18.12 -18.02
N LEU A 12 -12.53 18.13 -17.85
CA LEU A 12 -11.82 17.35 -16.85
C LEU A 12 -12.04 18.01 -15.47
N VAL A 13 -12.90 17.42 -14.65
CA VAL A 13 -13.11 17.85 -13.27
C VAL A 13 -12.02 17.22 -12.40
N LEU A 14 -11.07 18.02 -11.91
CA LEU A 14 -10.17 17.60 -10.83
C LEU A 14 -10.96 17.60 -9.52
N LEU A 15 -11.28 16.41 -9.00
CA LEU A 15 -11.77 16.28 -7.63
C LEU A 15 -10.58 16.40 -6.68
N ILE A 16 -10.53 17.49 -5.91
CA ILE A 16 -9.58 17.65 -4.81
C ILE A 16 -10.11 16.78 -3.67
N VAL A 17 -9.59 15.57 -3.53
CA VAL A 17 -9.94 14.69 -2.40
C VAL A 17 -9.24 15.25 -1.16
N PRO A 18 -9.95 15.54 -0.06
CA PRO A 18 -9.29 15.97 1.17
C PRO A 18 -8.39 14.83 1.65
N THR A 19 -7.09 15.09 1.75
CA THR A 19 -6.16 14.20 2.44
C THR A 19 -6.49 14.24 3.92
N PHE A 20 -7.28 13.27 4.40
CA PHE A 20 -7.31 12.94 5.82
C PHE A 20 -5.86 12.78 6.28
N GLY A 21 -5.52 13.22 7.50
CA GLY A 21 -4.14 13.42 8.04
C GLY A 21 -3.21 12.20 8.11
N GLN A 22 -3.35 11.27 7.18
CA GLN A 22 -2.42 10.24 6.81
C GLN A 22 -1.11 10.88 6.39
N ASN A 23 -0.01 10.38 6.93
CA ASN A 23 1.33 10.76 6.51
C ASN A 23 1.80 9.70 5.52
N ILE A 24 2.02 10.08 4.26
CA ILE A 24 2.55 9.20 3.20
C ILE A 24 3.99 9.62 2.91
N THR A 25 4.89 8.64 2.87
CA THR A 25 6.29 8.83 2.51
C THR A 25 6.67 7.84 1.42
N CYS A 26 7.00 8.34 0.23
CA CYS A 26 7.45 7.50 -0.87
C CYS A 26 8.93 7.14 -0.74
N ILE A 27 9.30 5.94 -1.19
CA ILE A 27 10.69 5.52 -1.34
C ILE A 27 11.30 6.30 -2.53
N PRO A 28 12.41 7.04 -2.34
CA PRO A 28 12.93 7.93 -3.38
C PRO A 28 13.69 7.21 -4.50
N THR A 29 14.17 5.99 -4.25
CA THR A 29 14.95 5.18 -5.18
C THR A 29 14.65 3.71 -4.95
N GLY A 30 14.48 2.92 -5.99
CA GLY A 30 14.17 1.50 -5.87
C GLY A 30 13.67 0.92 -7.18
N VAL A 31 12.94 -0.19 -7.09
CA VAL A 31 12.31 -0.83 -8.24
C VAL A 31 10.89 -0.30 -8.39
N THR A 32 10.50 0.07 -9.60
CA THR A 32 9.10 0.41 -9.88
C THR A 32 8.28 -0.87 -9.95
N GLY A 33 7.21 -0.95 -9.16
CA GLY A 33 6.33 -2.12 -9.14
C GLY A 33 4.99 -1.81 -8.50
N ASP A 34 3.99 -2.61 -8.87
CA ASP A 34 2.62 -2.49 -8.33
C ASP A 34 2.33 -3.66 -7.38
N CYS A 35 2.18 -3.33 -6.10
CA CYS A 35 1.84 -4.28 -5.04
C CYS A 35 0.35 -4.24 -4.64
N SER A 36 -0.47 -3.46 -5.34
CA SER A 36 -1.90 -3.28 -5.01
C SER A 36 -2.68 -4.59 -5.02
N ALA A 37 -2.33 -5.52 -5.92
CA ALA A 37 -2.95 -6.83 -6.03
C ALA A 37 -2.85 -7.68 -4.75
N PHE A 38 -1.85 -7.43 -3.89
CA PHE A 38 -1.62 -8.18 -2.66
C PHE A 38 -2.16 -7.50 -1.40
N THR A 39 -2.58 -6.23 -1.50
CA THR A 39 -2.99 -5.42 -0.35
C THR A 39 -4.11 -6.10 0.43
N LYS A 40 -5.18 -6.54 -0.23
CA LYS A 40 -6.30 -7.22 0.43
C LYS A 40 -5.89 -8.53 1.10
N THR A 41 -5.03 -9.30 0.44
CA THR A 41 -4.54 -10.58 0.99
C THR A 41 -3.70 -10.34 2.24
N PHE A 42 -2.80 -9.36 2.20
CA PHE A 42 -1.96 -9.00 3.35
C PHE A 42 -2.79 -8.44 4.52
N CYS A 43 -3.60 -7.42 4.27
CA CYS A 43 -4.42 -6.79 5.32
C CYS A 43 -5.49 -7.74 5.87
N GLY A 44 -6.04 -8.62 5.03
CA GLY A 44 -7.03 -9.62 5.43
C GLY A 44 -6.47 -10.78 6.26
N ALA A 45 -5.15 -10.97 6.27
CA ALA A 45 -4.49 -12.03 7.05
C ALA A 45 -4.30 -11.68 8.53
N PHE A 46 -4.68 -10.47 8.97
CA PHE A 46 -4.60 -10.08 10.38
C PHE A 46 -5.56 -10.92 11.23
N ASP A 47 -5.02 -11.69 12.17
CA ASP A 47 -5.77 -12.64 13.03
C ASP A 47 -6.41 -11.98 14.27
N GLN A 48 -6.58 -10.66 14.28
CA GLN A 48 -6.99 -9.84 15.44
C GLN A 48 -6.06 -9.95 16.65
N ARG A 49 -4.89 -10.60 16.53
CA ARG A 49 -3.92 -10.68 17.62
C ARG A 49 -3.24 -9.34 17.81
N ALA A 50 -3.10 -8.95 19.08
CA ALA A 50 -2.31 -7.78 19.43
C ALA A 50 -0.83 -8.02 19.13
N VAL A 51 -0.23 -7.15 18.33
CA VAL A 51 1.21 -7.15 18.07
C VAL A 51 1.88 -6.27 19.12
N ALA A 52 3.00 -6.71 19.70
CA ALA A 52 3.75 -5.90 20.65
C ALA A 52 4.25 -4.59 20.01
N ILE A 53 4.49 -3.58 20.83
CA ILE A 53 5.01 -2.27 20.38
C ILE A 53 6.35 -2.48 19.68
N GLY A 54 6.53 -1.86 18.51
CA GLY A 54 7.75 -1.95 17.70
C GLY A 54 7.90 -3.24 16.90
N ASN A 55 7.06 -4.25 17.14
CA ASN A 55 7.04 -5.46 16.32
C ASN A 55 6.24 -5.24 15.03
N SER A 56 6.47 -6.11 14.06
CA SER A 56 5.82 -6.06 12.76
C SER A 56 5.19 -7.37 12.33
N ILE A 57 4.25 -7.26 11.41
CA ILE A 57 3.77 -8.35 10.56
C ILE A 57 4.28 -8.05 9.16
N SER A 58 4.94 -9.02 8.53
CA SER A 58 5.48 -8.85 7.18
C SER A 58 5.14 -10.07 6.32
N ALA A 59 4.90 -9.84 5.04
CA ALA A 59 4.70 -10.89 4.06
C ALA A 59 5.35 -10.50 2.74
N CYS A 60 5.88 -11.50 2.04
CA CYS A 60 6.43 -11.35 0.71
C CYS A 60 5.47 -11.99 -0.30
N PHE A 61 5.16 -11.27 -1.37
CA PHE A 61 4.35 -11.76 -2.49
C PHE A 61 5.12 -11.70 -3.80
N ALA A 62 5.21 -12.83 -4.51
CA ALA A 62 5.81 -12.87 -5.83
C ALA A 62 4.80 -12.37 -6.87
N THR A 63 5.18 -11.41 -7.72
CA THR A 63 4.32 -10.92 -8.81
C THR A 63 4.36 -11.82 -10.05
N HIS A 64 5.35 -12.72 -10.14
CA HIS A 64 5.69 -13.53 -11.33
C HIS A 64 5.96 -12.70 -12.61
N VAL A 65 5.88 -11.37 -12.53
CA VAL A 65 6.15 -10.43 -13.62
C VAL A 65 7.52 -9.83 -13.36
N ASN A 66 8.43 -9.94 -14.34
CA ASN A 66 9.77 -9.33 -14.31
C ASN A 66 10.61 -9.66 -13.07
N ASP A 67 10.44 -10.85 -12.48
CA ASP A 67 11.12 -11.26 -11.25
C ASP A 67 11.01 -10.21 -10.13
N LEU A 68 9.81 -9.63 -9.98
CA LEU A 68 9.52 -8.65 -8.94
C LEU A 68 8.76 -9.30 -7.78
N LYS A 69 9.12 -8.91 -6.55
CA LYS A 69 8.41 -9.26 -5.32
C LYS A 69 7.90 -8.01 -4.62
N CYS A 70 6.89 -8.20 -3.79
CA CYS A 70 6.28 -7.17 -2.96
C CYS A 70 6.46 -7.53 -1.50
N ASP A 71 7.30 -6.78 -0.79
CA ASP A 71 7.47 -6.88 0.64
C ASP A 71 6.47 -5.93 1.32
N LEU A 72 5.43 -6.48 1.92
CA LEU A 72 4.40 -5.72 2.65
C LEU A 72 4.65 -5.85 4.14
N THR A 73 4.58 -4.74 4.88
CA THR A 73 4.84 -4.70 6.33
C THR A 73 3.86 -3.81 7.07
N ALA A 74 3.45 -4.22 8.26
CA ALA A 74 2.68 -3.46 9.22
C ALA A 74 3.44 -3.40 10.56
N VAL A 75 3.85 -2.21 11.01
CA VAL A 75 4.60 -2.01 12.25
C VAL A 75 3.71 -1.36 13.30
N ASN A 76 3.67 -1.95 14.51
CA ASN A 76 2.94 -1.35 15.62
C ASN A 76 3.72 -0.16 16.21
N THR A 77 3.24 1.06 15.96
CA THR A 77 3.81 2.32 16.47
C THR A 77 2.99 2.91 17.63
N PHE A 78 1.95 2.21 18.10
CA PHE A 78 1.19 2.61 19.30
C PHE A 78 2.07 2.53 20.56
N THR A 79 1.59 3.11 21.66
CA THR A 79 2.19 2.97 22.99
C THR A 79 1.71 1.72 23.75
N SER A 80 0.93 0.86 23.10
CA SER A 80 0.41 -0.40 23.64
C SER A 80 0.35 -1.51 22.58
N ALA A 81 0.35 -2.75 23.02
CA ALA A 81 0.08 -3.88 22.13
C ALA A 81 -1.37 -3.80 21.62
N THR A 82 -1.53 -3.75 20.30
CA THR A 82 -2.83 -3.51 19.64
C THR A 82 -2.86 -4.31 18.35
N ALA A 83 -4.02 -4.77 17.88
CA ALA A 83 -4.13 -5.43 16.58
C ALA A 83 -4.19 -4.38 15.44
N PRO A 84 -3.61 -4.65 14.27
CA PRO A 84 -3.76 -3.77 13.11
C PRO A 84 -5.21 -3.74 12.60
N ASN A 85 -5.65 -2.58 12.13
CA ASN A 85 -6.96 -2.40 11.53
C ASN A 85 -6.90 -2.68 10.02
N VAL A 86 -7.75 -3.59 9.54
CA VAL A 86 -7.78 -4.02 8.13
C VAL A 86 -8.10 -2.85 7.19
N ALA A 87 -9.12 -2.05 7.49
CA ALA A 87 -9.52 -0.94 6.63
C ALA A 87 -8.41 0.12 6.53
N ASN A 88 -7.78 0.48 7.66
CA ASN A 88 -6.68 1.43 7.66
C ASN A 88 -5.46 0.92 6.87
N CYS A 89 -5.19 -0.39 6.91
CA CYS A 89 -4.14 -1.02 6.12
C CYS A 89 -4.45 -0.92 4.62
N GLU A 90 -5.66 -1.28 4.21
CA GLU A 90 -6.08 -1.21 2.81
C GLU A 90 -6.06 0.22 2.27
N ASP A 91 -6.56 1.18 3.05
CA ASP A 91 -6.58 2.60 2.68
C ASP A 91 -5.16 3.15 2.46
N ILE A 92 -4.25 2.95 3.43
CA ILE A 92 -2.87 3.44 3.34
C ILE A 92 -2.14 2.79 2.17
N LEU A 93 -2.21 1.46 2.04
CA LEU A 93 -1.49 0.76 0.97
C LEU A 93 -2.08 1.06 -0.42
N SER A 94 -3.38 1.35 -0.52
CA SER A 94 -3.98 1.85 -1.76
C SER A 94 -3.46 3.23 -2.14
N ILE A 95 -3.25 4.14 -1.17
CA ILE A 95 -2.67 5.46 -1.42
C ILE A 95 -1.21 5.32 -1.84
N VAL A 96 -0.43 4.51 -1.11
CA VAL A 96 0.98 4.23 -1.45
C VAL A 96 1.10 3.67 -2.88
N ALA A 97 0.25 2.72 -3.27
CA ALA A 97 0.28 2.16 -4.62
C ALA A 97 -0.07 3.21 -5.70
N ALA A 98 -0.95 4.16 -5.40
CA ALA A 98 -1.36 5.21 -6.33
C ALA A 98 -0.32 6.35 -6.45
N GLU A 99 0.35 6.70 -5.35
CA GLU A 99 1.19 7.89 -5.27
C GLU A 99 2.70 7.58 -5.34
N CYS A 100 3.11 6.35 -5.02
CA CYS A 100 4.52 5.97 -4.89
C CYS A 100 4.89 4.80 -5.82
N PRO A 101 5.34 5.06 -7.06
CA PRO A 101 5.65 4.01 -8.04
C PRO A 101 6.73 3.00 -7.60
N MET A 102 7.63 3.41 -6.71
CA MET A 102 8.70 2.57 -6.14
C MET A 102 8.35 2.09 -4.72
N GLY A 103 7.08 2.13 -4.34
CA GLY A 103 6.66 1.84 -2.98
C GLY A 103 6.85 3.01 -2.02
N GLY A 104 6.41 2.78 -0.79
CA GLY A 104 6.31 3.81 0.23
C GLY A 104 5.71 3.26 1.51
N SER A 105 5.55 4.16 2.47
CA SER A 105 4.88 3.87 3.72
C SER A 105 3.89 4.96 4.07
N GLY A 106 2.95 4.61 4.95
CA GLY A 106 2.11 5.60 5.55
C GLY A 106 1.44 5.14 6.84
N GLN A 107 0.79 6.08 7.50
CA GLN A 107 0.03 5.81 8.71
C GLN A 107 -1.06 6.85 8.94
N PHE A 108 -2.12 6.46 9.64
CA PHE A 108 -3.00 7.40 10.32
C PHE A 108 -2.31 7.96 11.58
N PRO A 109 -2.69 9.17 12.05
CA PRO A 109 -2.11 9.75 13.28
C PRO A 109 -2.20 8.79 14.46
N GLY A 110 -1.04 8.43 15.02
CA GLY A 110 -0.94 7.52 16.15
C GLY A 110 -1.37 6.08 15.85
N GLY A 111 -1.41 5.65 14.59
CA GLY A 111 -1.72 4.27 14.19
C GLY A 111 -0.53 3.55 13.55
N TYR A 112 -0.73 2.27 13.22
CA TYR A 112 0.24 1.44 12.52
C TYR A 112 0.87 2.14 11.30
N THR A 113 2.18 1.92 11.12
CA THR A 113 2.83 2.22 9.85
C THR A 113 2.69 1.01 8.92
N PHE A 114 2.12 1.24 7.75
CA PHE A 114 2.02 0.25 6.69
C PHE A 114 2.97 0.62 5.56
N THR A 115 3.69 -0.37 5.05
CA THR A 115 4.71 -0.19 4.00
C THR A 115 4.43 -1.18 2.87
N ALA A 116 4.54 -0.70 1.64
CA ALA A 116 4.67 -1.52 0.45
C ALA A 116 6.00 -1.23 -0.23
N ASP A 117 6.82 -2.25 -0.40
CA ASP A 117 8.14 -2.14 -1.01
C ASP A 117 8.29 -3.14 -2.18
N PRO A 118 8.09 -2.69 -3.42
CA PRO A 118 8.42 -3.45 -4.62
C PRO A 118 9.94 -3.62 -4.74
N ASN A 119 10.40 -4.86 -4.77
CA ASN A 119 11.81 -5.22 -4.84
C ASN A 119 12.08 -6.20 -5.98
N SER A 120 13.29 -6.18 -6.53
CA SER A 120 13.76 -7.24 -7.43
C SER A 120 13.99 -8.55 -6.66
N GLY A 121 13.74 -9.66 -7.34
CA GLY A 121 13.95 -11.01 -6.85
C GLY A 121 12.64 -11.74 -6.55
N VAL A 122 12.80 -12.92 -5.98
CA VAL A 122 11.70 -13.80 -5.59
C VAL A 122 11.53 -13.79 -4.08
N CYS A 123 10.34 -14.15 -3.62
CA CYS A 123 10.17 -14.46 -2.22
C CYS A 123 10.95 -15.72 -1.90
N GLU A 124 11.88 -15.62 -0.95
CA GLU A 124 12.55 -16.80 -0.42
C GLU A 124 11.46 -17.73 0.17
N PRO A 125 11.50 -19.04 -0.12
CA PRO A 125 10.67 -19.97 0.62
C PRO A 125 11.05 -19.82 2.09
N THR A 126 10.10 -19.44 2.93
CA THR A 126 10.30 -19.44 4.38
C THR A 126 10.84 -20.81 4.74
N CYS A 127 12.10 -20.89 5.18
CA CYS A 127 12.65 -22.10 5.77
C CYS A 127 11.91 -22.34 7.09
N GLY A 128 10.74 -22.96 7.01
CA GLY A 128 10.03 -23.50 8.15
C GLY A 128 10.68 -24.80 8.58
N ASN A 129 11.25 -24.79 9.78
CA ASN A 129 11.20 -25.90 10.72
C ASN A 129 10.65 -25.34 12.03
#